data_AF-A0A3Q2PRH2-F1
#
_entry.id   AF-A0A3Q2PRH2-F1
#
_cell.length_a   1.000
_cell.length_b   1.000
_cell.length_c   1.000
_cell.angle_alpha   90.00
_cell.angle_beta   90.00
_cell.angle_gamma   90.00
#
_symmetry.space_group_name_H-M   'P 1'
#
loop_
_entity.id
_entity.type
_entity.pdbx_description
1 polymer ?
#
loop_
_entity_poly.entity_id
_entity_poly.type
_entity_poly.pdbx_seq_one_letter_code
_entity_poly.pdbx_strand_id
1 'polypeptide(L)' 'MASNATQCLQLSEDQLKVLEENFNKVTKHPDGTTLMLIAAECGLSEEDTQKWFKQRNAKWRQAEGLPAELGSVLD' A
#
# COMPACT_ATOMS: atom_id res chain seq x y z
N MET A 1 -15.02 6.74 -19.33
CA MET A 1 -14.04 7.74 -18.86
C MET A 1 -13.61 7.34 -17.45
N ALA A 2 -12.73 6.34 -17.29
CA ALA A 2 -12.28 5.86 -15.98
C ALA A 2 -10.92 6.48 -15.65
N SER A 3 -10.94 7.77 -15.36
CA SER A 3 -9.76 8.51 -14.92
C SER A 3 -9.60 8.39 -13.40
N ASN A 4 -9.44 7.17 -12.87
CA ASN A 4 -8.91 7.03 -11.51
C ASN A 4 -7.38 7.04 -11.60
N ALA A 5 -6.87 8.21 -12.00
CA ALA A 5 -5.49 8.57 -11.79
C ALA A 5 -5.23 8.40 -10.30
N THR A 6 -4.44 7.37 -9.98
CA THR A 6 -3.68 7.20 -8.75
C THR A 6 -3.44 8.58 -8.13
N GLN A 7 -4.23 8.95 -7.12
CA GLN A 7 -3.94 10.15 -6.35
C GLN A 7 -2.55 9.89 -5.77
N CYS A 8 -1.55 10.59 -6.31
CA CYS A 8 -0.21 10.60 -5.75
C CYS A 8 -0.35 11.22 -4.37
N LEU A 9 -0.48 10.37 -3.35
CA LEU A 9 -0.44 10.79 -1.96
C LEU A 9 0.85 11.61 -1.79
N GLN A 10 0.69 12.89 -1.46
CA GLN A 10 1.82 13.79 -1.20
C GLN A 10 2.33 13.48 0.21
N LEU A 11 3.07 12.38 0.35
CA LEU A 11 3.64 11.93 1.61
C LEU A 11 5.05 12.46 1.78
N SER A 12 5.41 12.85 3.00
CA SER A 12 6.79 13.23 3.33
C SER A 12 7.73 12.02 3.27
N GLU A 13 9.02 12.25 3.08
CA GLU A 13 10.03 11.17 3.05
C GLU A 13 10.03 10.33 4.33
N ASP A 14 9.84 10.95 5.49
CA ASP A 14 9.73 10.23 6.77
C ASP A 14 8.50 9.30 6.80
N GLN A 15 7.35 9.77 6.32
CA GLN A 15 6.14 8.94 6.24
C GLN A 15 6.32 7.78 5.27
N LEU A 16 6.92 8.03 4.11
CA LEU A 16 7.24 6.98 3.14
C LEU A 16 8.18 5.95 3.71
N LYS A 17 9.20 6.37 4.47
CA LYS A 17 10.16 5.48 5.11
C LYS A 17 9.47 4.56 6.11
N VAL A 18 8.63 5.12 7.00
CA VAL A 18 7.88 4.33 7.98
C VAL A 18 6.92 3.35 7.29
N LEU A 19 6.22 3.79 6.25
CA LEU A 19 5.33 2.93 5.46
C LEU A 19 6.10 1.80 4.75
N GLU A 20 7.23 2.10 4.12
CA GLU A 20 8.10 1.10 3.49
C GLU A 20 8.68 0.10 4.50
N GLU A 21 9.11 0.57 5.68
CA GLU A 21 9.62 -0.31 6.73
C GLU A 21 8.52 -1.25 7.23
N ASN A 22 7.33 -0.73 7.52
CA ASN A 22 6.19 -1.55 7.92
C ASN A 22 5.77 -2.55 6.82
N PHE A 23 5.72 -2.11 5.56
CA PHE A 23 5.42 -2.98 4.43
C PHE A 23 6.43 -4.12 4.29
N ASN A 24 7.72 -3.83 4.42
CA ASN A 24 8.78 -4.82 4.22
C ASN A 24 8.96 -5.75 5.42
N LYS A 25 8.88 -5.22 6.65
CA LYS A 25 9.22 -5.95 7.88
C LYS A 25 8.01 -6.55 8.61
N VAL A 26 6.83 -5.93 8.52
CA VAL A 26 5.64 -6.36 9.28
C VAL A 26 4.71 -7.18 8.40
N THR A 27 4.09 -6.57 7.39
CA THR A 27 3.15 -7.27 6.51
C THR A 27 2.91 -6.50 5.21
N LYS A 28 2.68 -7.24 4.11
CA LYS A 28 2.24 -6.70 2.82
C LYS A 28 0.71 -6.50 2.76
N HIS A 29 0.00 -7.07 3.72
CA HIS A 29 -1.45 -7.13 3.84
C HIS A 29 -1.87 -6.82 5.29
N PRO A 30 -1.80 -5.55 5.73
CA PRO A 30 -2.24 -5.18 7.07
C PRO A 30 -3.75 -5.38 7.21
N ASP A 31 -4.17 -6.00 8.31
CA ASP A 31 -5.56 -5.98 8.76
C ASP A 31 -5.92 -4.60 9.32
N GLY A 32 -7.20 -4.35 9.59
CA GLY A 32 -7.68 -3.04 10.06
C GLY A 32 -6.97 -2.54 11.33
N THR A 33 -6.62 -3.44 12.25
CA THR A 33 -5.93 -3.07 13.50
C THR A 33 -4.49 -2.63 13.20
N THR A 34 -3.77 -3.43 12.42
CA THR A 34 -2.39 -3.12 12.02
C THR A 34 -2.33 -1.83 11.21
N LEU A 35 -3.29 -1.63 10.31
CA LEU A 35 -3.39 -0.44 9.48
C LEU A 35 -3.62 0.82 10.32
N MET A 36 -4.50 0.75 11.33
CA MET A 36 -4.75 1.85 12.27
C MET A 36 -3.47 2.23 13.04
N LEU A 37 -2.70 1.24 13.50
CA LEU A 37 -1.44 1.49 14.21
C LEU A 37 -0.40 2.19 13.32
N ILE A 38 -0.24 1.72 12.08
CA ILE A 38 0.69 2.32 11.10
C ILE A 38 0.25 3.74 10.73
N ALA A 39 -1.05 3.95 10.54
CA ALA A 39 -1.62 5.27 10.25
C ALA A 39 -1.30 6.26 11.40
N ALA A 40 -1.48 5.83 12.65
CA ALA A 40 -1.14 6.64 13.81
C ALA A 40 0.37 6.93 13.92
N GLU A 41 1.23 5.95 13.61
CA GLU A 41 2.69 6.11 13.63
C GLU A 41 3.18 7.12 12.57
N CYS A 42 2.60 7.09 11.38
CA CYS A 42 2.91 8.03 10.29
C CYS A 42 2.21 9.38 10.44
N GLY A 43 1.23 9.53 11.33
CA GLY A 43 0.35 10.69 11.38
C GLY A 43 -0.55 10.83 10.14
N LEU A 44 -0.99 9.71 9.58
CA LEU A 44 -1.85 9.61 8.40
C LEU A 44 -3.25 9.12 8.77
N SER A 45 -4.18 9.31 7.84
CA SER A 45 -5.50 8.68 7.91
C SER A 45 -5.41 7.21 7.51
N GLU A 46 -6.25 6.36 8.10
CA GLU A 46 -6.36 4.94 7.72
C GLU A 46 -6.62 4.77 6.21
N GLU A 47 -7.47 5.62 5.63
CA GLU A 47 -7.76 5.58 4.19
C GLU A 47 -6.49 5.80 3.33
N ASP A 48 -5.66 6.77 3.69
CA ASP A 48 -4.45 7.11 2.93
C ASP A 48 -3.38 6.01 3.07
N THR A 49 -3.21 5.50 4.30
CA THR A 49 -2.36 4.32 4.55
C THR A 49 -2.84 3.13 3.73
N GLN A 50 -4.16 2.86 3.68
CA GLN A 50 -4.72 1.77 2.90
C GLN A 50 -4.47 1.95 1.39
N LYS A 51 -4.68 3.15 0.86
CA LYS A 51 -4.40 3.48 -0.54
C LYS A 51 -2.93 3.25 -0.87
N TRP A 52 -2.02 3.70 0.00
CA TRP A 52 -0.59 3.50 -0.18
C TRP A 52 -0.23 2.01 -0.21
N PHE A 53 -0.73 1.22 0.75
CA PHE A 53 -0.48 -0.22 0.82
C PHE A 53 -0.98 -0.95 -0.43
N LYS A 54 -2.18 -0.60 -0.94
CA LYS A 54 -2.69 -1.16 -2.19
C LYS A 54 -1.79 -0.86 -3.38
N GLN A 55 -1.37 0.39 -3.53
CA GLN A 55 -0.47 0.81 -4.61
C GLN A 55 0.89 0.13 -4.52
N ARG A 56 1.47 0.05 -3.31
CA ARG A 56 2.77 -0.58 -3.09
C ARG A 56 2.72 -2.08 -3.34
N ASN A 57 1.66 -2.76 -2.89
CA ASN A 57 1.43 -4.18 -3.11
C ASN A 57 1.29 -4.50 -4.61
N ALA A 58 0.55 -3.68 -5.38
CA ALA A 58 0.46 -3.83 -6.83
C ALA A 58 1.83 -3.74 -7.51
N LYS A 59 2.66 -2.75 -7.14
CA LYS A 59 4.05 -2.64 -7.64
C LYS A 59 4.92 -3.83 -7.24
N TRP A 60 4.78 -4.30 -6.01
CA TRP A 60 5.52 -5.48 -5.53
C TRP A 60 5.11 -6.74 -6.30
N ARG A 61 3.81 -7.00 -6.52
CA ARG A 61 3.36 -8.12 -7.33
C ARG A 61 3.91 -8.08 -8.76
N GLN A 62 3.88 -6.92 -9.39
CA GLN A 62 4.47 -6.74 -10.73
C GLN A 62 5.97 -7.06 -10.73
N ALA A 63 6.71 -6.65 -9.70
CA ALA A 63 8.14 -6.95 -9.56
C ALA A 63 8.42 -8.44 -9.31
N GLU A 64 7.55 -9.14 -8.59
CA GLU A 64 7.62 -10.59 -8.37
C GLU A 64 7.18 -11.42 -9.59
N GLY A 65 6.71 -10.77 -10.66
CA GLY A 65 6.15 -11.46 -11.83
C GLY A 65 4.76 -12.06 -11.59
N LEU A 66 4.09 -11.66 -10.51
CA LEU A 66 2.73 -12.08 -10.17
C LEU A 66 1.71 -11.16 -10.87
N PRO A 67 0.55 -11.69 -11.29
CA PRO A 67 -0.53 -10.86 -11.80
C PRO A 67 -0.94 -9.83 -10.75
N ALA A 68 -1.31 -8.62 -11.20
CA ALA A 68 -1.61 -7.49 -10.33
C ALA A 68 -2.77 -7.80 -9.34
N GLU A 69 -3.65 -8.74 -9.68
CA GLU A 69 -4.79 -9.17 -8.85
C GLU A 69 -4.66 -10.63 -8.41
N LEU A 70 -5.00 -10.90 -7.14
CA LEU A 70 -4.99 -12.24 -6.54
C LEU A 70 -6.14 -13.04 -7.16
N GLY A 71 -5.86 -13.87 -8.17
CA GLY A 71 -6.86 -14.73 -8.82
C GLY A 71 -6.99 -14.60 -10.34
N SER A 72 -6.22 -13.74 -11.00
CA SER A 72 -6.17 -13.70 -12.47
C SER A 72 -5.27 -14.81 -13.05
N VAL A 73 -5.50 -16.06 -12.65
CA VAL A 73 -4.98 -17.25 -13.35
C VAL A 73 -6.09 -17.75 -14.27
N LEU A 74 -6.34 -17.03 -15.35
CA LEU A 74 -7.17 -17.48 -16.47
C LEU A 74 -6.61 -16.87 -17.75
N ASP A 75 -5.54 -17.48 -18.27
CA ASP A 75 -5.39 -17.92 -19.66
C ASP A 75 -4.26 -18.97 -19.71
#